data_AF-A0A962SI17-F1
#
_entry.id   AF-A0A962SI17-F1
#
_cell.length_a   1.000
_cell.length_b   1.000
_cell.length_c   1.000
_cell.angle_alpha   90.00
_cell.angle_beta   90.00
_cell.angle_gamma   90.00
#
_symmetry.space_group_name_H-M   'P 1'
#
loop_
_entity.id
_entity.type
_entity.pdbx_description
1 polymer ?
#
loop_
_entity_poly.entity_id
_entity_poly.type
_entity_poly.pdbx_seq_one_letter_code
_entity_poly.pdbx_strand_id
1 'polypeptide(L)'
;LVNLGCATGHPSFVMSNSFTNQTLAQMELWNNSGAYEKRVYTLPKKLDEEVARLHLAKIGARLTELSPAQARYIGVAAEGPYKPDHYRY
;
A
#
# COMPACT_ATOMS: atom_id res chain seq x y z
N LEU A 1 10.46 22.22 9.04
CA LEU A 1 9.27 21.79 8.27
C LEU A 1 8.28 22.95 8.20
N VAL A 2 8.31 23.76 7.13
CA VAL A 2 7.51 25.02 7.05
C VAL A 2 6.00 24.76 6.97
N ASN A 3 5.57 23.70 6.31
CA ASN A 3 4.17 23.31 6.23
C ASN A 3 3.58 22.90 7.61
N LEU A 4 4.39 22.29 8.47
CA LEU A 4 3.99 21.93 9.83
C LEU A 4 4.15 23.09 10.83
N GLY A 5 5.15 23.97 10.62
CA GLY A 5 5.44 25.08 11.52
C GLY A 5 4.63 26.35 11.25
N CYS A 6 4.22 26.58 10.00
CA CYS A 6 3.53 27.80 9.56
C CYS A 6 2.16 27.51 8.91
N ALA A 7 1.73 26.24 8.88
CA ALA A 7 0.41 25.82 8.43
C ALA A 7 0.00 24.55 9.22
N THR A 8 -0.88 23.71 8.65
CA THR A 8 -1.40 22.49 9.32
C THR A 8 -0.82 21.19 8.75
N GLY A 9 0.29 21.26 8.01
CA GLY A 9 0.92 20.09 7.41
C GLY A 9 0.10 19.50 6.26
N HIS A 10 0.11 18.18 6.16
CA HIS A 10 -0.61 17.45 5.11
C HIS A 10 -2.08 17.25 5.46
N PRO A 11 -3.01 17.39 4.49
CA PRO A 11 -4.42 17.11 4.71
C PRO A 11 -4.71 15.67 5.14
N SER A 12 -5.83 15.47 5.84
CA SER A 12 -6.20 14.18 6.43
C SER A 12 -6.25 13.03 5.42
N PHE A 13 -6.69 13.27 4.18
CA PHE A 13 -6.81 12.21 3.18
C PHE A 13 -5.46 11.62 2.77
N VAL A 14 -4.45 12.46 2.51
CA VAL A 14 -3.10 11.95 2.18
C VAL A 14 -2.45 11.33 3.42
N MET A 15 -2.69 11.88 4.61
CA MET A 15 -2.20 11.28 5.85
C MET A 15 -2.84 9.95 6.19
N SER A 16 -4.09 9.71 5.77
CA SER A 16 -4.76 8.42 5.90
C SER A 16 -3.94 7.30 5.24
N ASN A 17 -3.38 7.53 4.06
CA ASN A 17 -2.52 6.55 3.37
C ASN A 17 -1.28 6.21 4.20
N SER A 18 -0.60 7.23 4.72
CA SER A 18 0.58 7.06 5.58
C SER A 18 0.24 6.30 6.87
N PHE A 19 -0.89 6.64 7.50
CA PHE A 19 -1.28 6.04 8.78
C PHE A 19 -1.87 4.62 8.61
N THR A 20 -2.52 4.30 7.50
CA THR A 20 -2.89 2.90 7.20
C THR A 20 -1.64 2.04 7.07
N ASN A 21 -0.60 2.50 6.36
CA ASN A 21 0.69 1.81 6.30
C ASN A 21 1.30 1.60 7.69
N GLN A 22 1.29 2.64 8.54
CA GLN A 22 1.79 2.53 9.91
C GLN A 22 1.02 1.47 10.72
N THR A 23 -0.32 1.47 10.64
CA THR A 23 -1.14 0.47 11.34
C THR A 23 -0.83 -0.95 10.86
N LEU A 24 -0.75 -1.18 9.55
CA LEU A 24 -0.43 -2.50 9.00
C LEU A 24 0.98 -2.95 9.42
N ALA A 25 1.97 -2.06 9.38
CA ALA A 25 3.33 -2.36 9.84
C ALA A 25 3.38 -2.71 11.34
N GLN A 26 2.63 -1.98 12.17
CA GLN A 26 2.54 -2.28 13.60
C GLN A 26 1.88 -3.65 13.83
N MET A 27 0.81 -3.97 13.12
CA MET A 27 0.15 -5.28 13.21
C MET A 27 1.07 -6.42 12.76
N GLU A 28 1.82 -6.23 11.67
CA GLU A 28 2.77 -7.21 11.15
C GLU A 28 3.89 -7.49 12.16
N LEU A 29 4.54 -6.44 12.64
CA LEU A 29 5.63 -6.57 13.61
C LEU A 29 5.14 -7.14 14.93
N TRP A 30 3.96 -6.76 15.40
CA TRP A 30 3.41 -7.28 16.65
C TRP A 30 3.07 -8.76 16.57
N ASN A 31 2.36 -9.18 15.51
CA ASN A 31 1.89 -10.57 15.38
C ASN A 31 2.98 -11.52 14.86
N ASN A 32 3.95 -11.04 14.08
CA ASN A 32 4.95 -11.86 13.40
C ASN A 32 6.39 -11.46 13.74
N SER A 33 6.63 -10.85 14.90
CA SER A 33 7.96 -10.35 15.33
C SER A 33 9.11 -11.36 15.14
N GLY A 34 8.86 -12.66 15.35
CA GLY A 34 9.87 -13.72 15.18
C GLY A 34 10.26 -14.04 13.74
N ALA A 35 9.51 -13.55 12.75
CA ALA A 35 9.79 -13.75 11.32
C ALA A 35 10.84 -12.77 10.76
N TYR A 36 11.24 -11.76 11.56
CA TYR A 36 12.10 -10.67 11.11
C TYR A 36 13.45 -10.65 11.84
N GLU A 37 14.51 -10.38 11.09
CA GLU A 37 15.83 -10.09 11.65
C GLU A 37 15.94 -8.60 12.01
N LYS A 38 17.05 -8.22 12.65
CA LYS A 38 17.38 -6.81 12.92
C LYS A 38 17.85 -6.10 11.64
N ARG A 39 16.92 -5.86 10.72
CA ARG A 39 17.14 -5.16 9.44
C ARG A 39 15.97 -4.23 9.15
N VAL A 40 16.14 -3.36 8.16
CA VAL A 40 15.06 -2.50 7.67
C VAL A 40 14.29 -3.25 6.58
N TYR A 41 12.98 -3.33 6.74
CA TYR A 41 12.07 -3.96 5.79
C TYR A 41 11.08 -2.94 5.26
N THR A 42 10.58 -3.19 4.05
CA THR A 42 9.41 -2.51 3.49
C THR A 42 8.19 -3.42 3.59
N LEU A 43 6.99 -2.85 3.64
CA LEU A 43 5.77 -3.65 3.57
C LEU A 43 5.73 -4.42 2.23
N PRO A 44 5.20 -5.66 2.22
CA PRO A 44 4.94 -6.39 0.99
C PRO A 44 4.06 -5.58 0.03
N LYS A 45 4.35 -5.64 -1.28
CA LYS A 45 3.63 -4.88 -2.31
C LYS A 45 2.11 -5.11 -2.29
N LYS A 46 1.66 -6.31 -1.91
CA LYS A 46 0.23 -6.61 -1.75
C LYS A 46 -0.45 -5.74 -0.68
N LEU A 47 0.24 -5.43 0.41
CA LEU A 47 -0.29 -4.52 1.44
C LEU A 47 -0.28 -3.07 0.96
N ASP A 48 0.74 -2.66 0.22
CA ASP A 48 0.78 -1.32 -0.40
C ASP A 48 -0.39 -1.11 -1.38
N GLU A 49 -0.67 -2.11 -2.23
CA GLU A 49 -1.85 -2.11 -3.10
C GLU A 49 -3.18 -2.10 -2.33
N GLU A 50 -3.25 -2.77 -1.18
CA GLU A 50 -4.44 -2.73 -0.30
C GLU A 50 -4.65 -1.34 0.29
N VAL A 51 -3.59 -0.66 0.74
CA VAL A 51 -3.68 0.74 1.19
C VAL A 51 -4.27 1.61 0.09
N ALA A 52 -3.76 1.52 -1.14
CA ALA A 52 -4.29 2.29 -2.26
C ALA A 52 -5.77 1.95 -2.54
N ARG A 53 -6.12 0.64 -2.55
CA ARG A 53 -7.48 0.15 -2.82
C ARG A 53 -8.50 0.71 -1.83
N LEU A 54 -8.16 0.75 -0.54
CA LEU A 54 -9.04 1.27 0.52
C LEU A 54 -9.43 2.74 0.33
N HIS A 55 -8.61 3.52 -0.40
CA HIS A 55 -8.85 4.95 -0.61
C HIS A 55 -9.66 5.27 -1.89
N LEU A 56 -9.83 4.31 -2.82
CA LEU A 56 -10.47 4.54 -4.13
C LEU A 56 -11.94 4.97 -4.02
N ALA A 57 -12.70 4.30 -3.16
CA ALA A 57 -14.14 4.57 -3.02
C ALA A 57 -14.42 6.02 -2.58
N LYS A 58 -13.55 6.59 -1.74
CA LYS A 58 -13.71 7.96 -1.22
C LYS A 58 -13.60 9.03 -2.31
N ILE A 59 -12.85 8.76 -3.37
CA ILE A 59 -12.66 9.65 -4.52
C ILE A 59 -13.52 9.27 -5.74
N GLY A 60 -14.39 8.26 -5.60
CA GLY A 60 -15.26 7.78 -6.68
C GLY A 60 -14.51 7.03 -7.79
N ALA A 61 -13.27 6.59 -7.54
CA ALA A 61 -12.49 5.83 -8.50
C ALA A 61 -13.02 4.39 -8.58
N ARG A 62 -13.16 3.87 -9.81
CA ARG A 62 -13.57 2.49 -10.08
C ARG A 62 -12.37 1.70 -10.58
N LEU A 63 -12.01 0.64 -9.86
CA LEU A 63 -10.95 -0.28 -10.27
C LEU A 63 -11.55 -1.36 -11.18
N THR A 64 -10.93 -1.58 -12.34
CA THR A 64 -11.32 -2.69 -13.22
C THR A 64 -10.60 -3.97 -12.79
N GLU A 65 -11.29 -5.11 -12.93
CA GLU A 65 -10.73 -6.42 -12.62
C GLU A 65 -10.18 -7.08 -13.88
N LEU A 66 -9.02 -7.75 -13.76
CA LEU A 66 -8.45 -8.52 -14.85
C LEU A 66 -9.24 -9.81 -15.03
N SER A 67 -9.62 -10.13 -16.27
CA SER A 67 -10.08 -11.47 -16.59
C SER A 67 -8.95 -12.49 -16.37
N PRO A 68 -9.27 -13.78 -16.14
CA PRO A 68 -8.25 -14.82 -15.99
C PRO A 68 -7.31 -14.93 -17.20
N ALA A 69 -7.80 -14.63 -18.40
CA ALA A 69 -6.99 -14.62 -19.61
C ALA A 69 -5.98 -13.46 -19.61
N GLN A 70 -6.39 -12.26 -19.22
CA GLN A 70 -5.51 -11.09 -19.13
C GLN A 70 -4.45 -11.25 -18.04
N ALA A 71 -4.84 -11.73 -16.85
CA ALA A 71 -3.94 -11.97 -15.74
C ALA A 71 -2.82 -12.96 -16.13
N ARG A 72 -3.19 -14.09 -16.75
CA ARG A 72 -2.22 -15.05 -17.32
C ARG A 72 -1.35 -14.44 -18.42
N TYR A 73 -1.93 -13.62 -19.29
CA TYR A 73 -1.21 -13.01 -20.42
C TYR A 73 -0.05 -12.11 -19.95
N ILE A 74 -0.25 -11.35 -18.88
CA ILE A 74 0.79 -10.46 -18.32
C ILE A 74 1.56 -11.09 -17.13
N GLY A 75 1.25 -12.34 -16.79
CA GLY A 75 1.98 -13.09 -15.75
C GLY A 75 1.75 -12.59 -14.32
N VAL A 76 0.55 -12.09 -13.99
CA VAL A 76 0.20 -11.65 -12.63
C VAL A 76 -1.02 -12.41 -12.11
N ALA A 77 -1.19 -12.46 -10.79
CA ALA A 77 -2.45 -12.90 -10.19
C ALA A 77 -3.55 -11.86 -10.42
N ALA A 78 -4.81 -12.29 -10.52
CA ALA A 78 -5.93 -11.37 -10.71
C ALA A 78 -6.11 -10.42 -9.50
N GLU A 79 -5.65 -10.85 -8.32
CA GLU A 79 -5.70 -10.11 -7.06
C GLU A 79 -4.38 -9.38 -6.71
N GLY A 80 -3.40 -9.43 -7.62
CA GLY A 80 -2.06 -8.86 -7.43
C GLY A 80 -1.11 -9.73 -6.58
N PRO A 81 0.12 -9.26 -6.31
CA PRO A 81 0.65 -7.95 -6.70
C PRO A 81 0.81 -7.80 -8.22
N TYR A 82 0.51 -6.61 -8.74
CA TYR A 82 0.41 -6.34 -10.18
C TYR A 82 1.70 -5.85 -10.82
N LYS A 83 2.76 -5.65 -10.03
CA LYS A 83 4.06 -5.10 -10.48
C LYS A 83 5.22 -5.81 -9.80
N PRO A 84 6.39 -5.92 -10.46
CA PRO A 84 7.58 -6.48 -9.83
C PRO A 84 8.16 -5.52 -8.78
N ASP A 85 9.02 -6.01 -7.90
CA ASP A 85 9.53 -5.25 -6.76
C ASP A 85 10.38 -4.03 -7.14
N HIS A 86 11.15 -4.12 -8.23
CA HIS A 86 11.98 -3.02 -8.73
C HIS A 86 11.19 -1.93 -9.48
N TYR A 87 9.87 -2.09 -9.61
CA TYR A 87 9.02 -1.12 -10.28
C TYR A 87 8.92 0.17 -9.46
N ARG A 88 9.03 1.33 -10.13
CA ARG A 88 9.22 2.62 -9.45
C ARG A 88 7.95 3.27 -8.93
N TYR A 89 6.77 2.93 -9.47
CA TYR A 89 5.41 3.17 -8.96
C TYR A 89 4.41 2.45 -9.87
#